data_AF-A0A7H1M9B3-F1
#
_entry.id   AF-A0A7H1M9B3-F1
#
_cell.length_a   1.000
_cell.length_b   1.000
_cell.length_c   1.000
_cell.angle_alpha   90.00
_cell.angle_beta   90.00
_cell.angle_gamma   90.00
#
_symmetry.space_group_name_H-M   'P 1'
#
loop_
_entity.id
_entity.type
_entity.pdbx_description
1 polymer ?
#
loop_
_entity_poly.entity_id
_entity_poly.type
_entity_poly.pdbx_seq_one_letter_code
_entity_poly.pdbx_strand_id
1 'polypeptide(L)'
;MAKNTKSTEAQTPAPGSKPEEQTPAHEQAADVQAELAAARAEIDELTAKLAATENEKEALARELHALRGQTGKADKKADSREALLVRAAKGKELWRGGVLFNDQWQTVKRAEVGETAWARITDEPALERKEAE
;
A
#
# COMPACT_ATOMS: atom_id res chain seq x y z
N MET A 1 -68.30 -36.14 -39.17
CA MET A 1 -68.17 -36.47 -40.62
C MET A 1 -68.72 -35.30 -41.43
N ALA A 2 -68.20 -35.08 -42.65
CA ALA A 2 -68.31 -33.90 -43.55
C ALA A 2 -67.20 -32.84 -43.30
N LYS A 3 -66.05 -32.89 -43.99
CA LYS A 3 -65.72 -32.54 -45.40
C LYS A 3 -65.84 -31.03 -45.68
N ASN A 4 -64.70 -30.34 -45.87
CA ASN A 4 -64.48 -29.52 -47.07
C ASN A 4 -63.01 -29.07 -47.24
N THR A 5 -62.40 -29.62 -48.28
CA THR A 5 -61.16 -29.22 -48.95
C THR A 5 -61.45 -28.17 -50.04
N LYS A 6 -60.55 -27.18 -50.22
CA LYS A 6 -60.26 -26.48 -51.49
C LYS A 6 -58.93 -25.72 -51.33
N SER A 7 -57.77 -26.15 -51.84
CA SER A 7 -57.25 -26.27 -53.22
C SER A 7 -57.13 -24.97 -54.03
N THR A 8 -55.87 -24.63 -54.33
CA THR A 8 -55.34 -24.04 -55.59
C THR A 8 -55.66 -22.56 -55.82
N GLU A 9 -54.68 -21.66 -56.02
CA GLU A 9 -53.80 -21.60 -57.20
C GLU A 9 -52.53 -20.74 -56.95
N ALA A 10 -51.49 -21.06 -57.73
CA ALA A 10 -50.15 -20.50 -57.69
C ALA A 10 -50.04 -19.11 -58.34
N GLN A 11 -49.10 -18.28 -57.84
CA GLN A 11 -48.12 -17.56 -58.66
C GLN A 11 -47.17 -16.73 -57.77
N THR A 12 -45.88 -17.00 -57.90
CA THR A 12 -44.82 -16.01 -57.65
C THR A 12 -44.36 -15.53 -59.03
N PRO A 13 -44.15 -14.22 -59.25
CA PRO A 13 -42.79 -13.72 -59.15
C PRO A 13 -42.66 -12.40 -58.34
N ALA A 14 -41.47 -12.26 -57.75
CA ALA A 14 -40.91 -11.18 -56.94
C ALA A 14 -41.09 -9.75 -57.54
N PRO A 15 -40.88 -8.63 -56.80
CA PRO A 15 -39.53 -8.30 -56.30
C PRO A 15 -39.47 -7.52 -54.97
N GLY A 16 -38.34 -7.64 -54.28
CA GLY A 16 -37.84 -6.55 -53.44
C GLY A 16 -38.16 -6.62 -51.95
N SER A 17 -37.73 -7.68 -51.28
CA SER A 17 -37.22 -7.48 -49.92
C SER A 17 -35.73 -7.24 -50.04
N LYS A 18 -35.37 -5.96 -50.14
CA LYS A 18 -33.98 -5.48 -50.03
C LYS A 18 -33.28 -6.20 -48.87
N PRO A 19 -32.09 -6.78 -49.07
CA PRO A 19 -31.25 -7.23 -47.97
C PRO A 19 -30.46 -6.05 -47.40
N GLU A 20 -31.05 -4.88 -47.15
CA GLU A 20 -30.27 -3.69 -46.81
C GLU A 20 -31.08 -2.74 -45.92
N GLU A 21 -31.03 -2.95 -44.60
CA GLU A 21 -30.92 -1.90 -43.58
C GLU A 21 -30.75 -2.52 -42.18
N GLN A 22 -29.79 -3.46 -42.04
CA GLN A 22 -29.15 -3.68 -40.76
C GLN A 22 -28.20 -2.50 -40.54
N THR A 23 -28.78 -1.41 -40.04
CA THR A 23 -28.24 -0.05 -39.98
C THR A 23 -27.12 0.10 -38.93
N PRO A 24 -26.32 1.19 -38.99
CA PRO A 24 -25.28 1.57 -38.02
C PRO A 24 -25.65 1.45 -36.52
N ALA A 25 -26.94 1.39 -36.18
CA ALA A 25 -27.41 1.13 -34.83
C ALA A 25 -27.04 -0.27 -34.30
N HIS A 26 -27.01 -1.30 -35.15
CA HIS A 26 -26.58 -2.65 -34.74
C HIS A 26 -25.07 -2.70 -34.50
N GLU A 27 -24.31 -1.98 -35.32
CA GLU A 27 -22.85 -1.87 -35.18
C GLU A 27 -22.48 -1.11 -33.90
N GLN A 28 -23.14 0.03 -33.64
CA GLN A 28 -23.00 0.77 -32.38
C GLN A 28 -23.39 -0.05 -31.14
N ALA A 29 -24.46 -0.85 -31.22
CA ALA A 29 -24.84 -1.72 -30.10
C ALA A 29 -23.78 -2.79 -29.80
N ALA A 30 -23.16 -3.35 -30.84
CA ALA A 30 -22.07 -4.31 -30.70
C ALA A 30 -20.81 -3.67 -30.11
N ASP A 31 -20.44 -2.46 -30.56
CA ASP A 31 -19.32 -1.70 -29.98
C ASP A 31 -19.54 -1.37 -28.50
N VAL A 32 -20.71 -0.86 -28.13
CA VAL A 32 -21.05 -0.55 -26.73
C VAL A 32 -21.04 -1.83 -25.87
N GLN A 33 -21.50 -2.95 -26.42
CA GLN A 33 -21.47 -4.23 -25.70
C GLN A 33 -20.05 -4.76 -25.51
N ALA A 34 -19.17 -4.57 -26.50
CA ALA A 34 -17.75 -4.90 -26.40
C ALA A 34 -17.05 -4.01 -25.37
N GLU A 35 -17.34 -2.70 -25.36
CA GLU A 35 -16.80 -1.76 -24.39
C GLU A 35 -17.26 -2.08 -22.96
N LEU A 36 -18.55 -2.41 -22.77
CA LEU A 36 -19.06 -2.88 -21.48
C LEU A 36 -18.40 -4.17 -21.01
N ALA A 37 -18.13 -5.11 -21.92
CA ALA A 37 -17.41 -6.35 -21.59
C ALA A 37 -15.97 -6.07 -21.19
N ALA A 38 -15.27 -5.18 -21.91
CA ALA A 38 -13.91 -4.75 -21.59
C ALA A 38 -13.85 -4.03 -20.23
N ALA A 39 -14.76 -3.09 -19.98
CA ALA A 39 -14.84 -2.37 -18.71
C ALA A 39 -15.12 -3.30 -17.52
N ARG A 40 -15.96 -4.34 -17.70
CA ARG A 40 -16.20 -5.36 -16.67
C ARG A 40 -14.93 -6.18 -16.38
N ALA A 41 -14.23 -6.60 -17.43
CA ALA A 41 -12.96 -7.32 -17.26
C ALA A 41 -11.91 -6.46 -16.53
N GLU A 42 -11.85 -5.17 -16.84
CA GLU A 42 -10.97 -4.22 -16.14
C GLU A 42 -11.35 -4.04 -14.67
N ILE A 43 -12.65 -3.94 -14.35
CA ILE A 43 -13.14 -3.89 -12.96
C ILE A 43 -12.76 -5.16 -12.20
N ASP A 44 -12.91 -6.33 -12.81
CA ASP A 44 -12.56 -7.61 -12.18
C ASP A 44 -11.05 -7.68 -11.91
N GLU A 45 -10.22 -7.25 -12.86
CA GLU A 45 -8.77 -7.18 -12.70
C GLU A 45 -8.35 -6.21 -11.59
N LEU A 46 -8.93 -5.00 -11.57
CA LEU A 46 -8.64 -3.99 -10.55
C LEU A 46 -9.10 -4.46 -9.16
N THR A 47 -10.24 -5.14 -9.07
CA THR A 47 -10.74 -5.72 -7.81
C THR A 47 -9.78 -6.79 -7.29
N ALA A 48 -9.27 -7.67 -8.17
CA ALA A 48 -8.29 -8.67 -7.79
C ALA A 48 -6.97 -8.05 -7.32
N LYS A 49 -6.49 -7.00 -8.01
CA LYS A 49 -5.28 -6.25 -7.60
C LYS A 49 -5.45 -5.55 -6.25
N LEU A 50 -6.63 -4.98 -6.00
CA LEU A 50 -6.94 -4.31 -4.74
C LEU A 50 -6.90 -5.32 -3.59
N ALA A 51 -7.56 -6.47 -3.74
CA ALA A 51 -7.54 -7.54 -2.74
C ALA A 51 -6.12 -8.07 -2.49
N ALA A 52 -5.30 -8.25 -3.52
CA ALA A 52 -3.90 -8.65 -3.37
C ALA A 52 -3.09 -7.61 -2.58
N THR A 53 -3.26 -6.33 -2.90
CA THR A 53 -2.56 -5.22 -2.24
C THR A 53 -2.96 -5.08 -0.77
N GLU A 54 -4.24 -5.28 -0.44
CA GLU A 54 -4.72 -5.27 0.94
C GLU A 54 -4.10 -6.41 1.77
N ASN A 55 -4.01 -7.61 1.20
CA ASN A 55 -3.34 -8.74 1.86
C ASN A 55 -1.84 -8.46 2.11
N GLU A 56 -1.13 -7.89 1.14
CA GLU A 56 0.28 -7.50 1.30
C GLU A 56 0.44 -6.44 2.40
N LYS A 57 -0.45 -5.43 2.43
CA LYS A 57 -0.45 -4.41 3.47
C LYS A 57 -0.66 -5.01 4.85
N GLU A 58 -1.58 -5.96 5.00
CA GLU A 58 -1.81 -6.67 6.26
C GLU A 58 -0.59 -7.50 6.68
N ALA A 59 0.06 -8.20 5.74
CA ALA A 59 1.28 -8.96 6.01
C ALA A 59 2.40 -8.04 6.55
N LEU A 60 2.66 -6.93 5.84
CA LEU A 60 3.66 -5.94 6.25
C LEU A 60 3.32 -5.29 7.61
N ALA A 61 2.03 -5.03 7.88
CA ALA A 61 1.60 -4.50 9.17
C ALA A 61 1.90 -5.48 10.32
N ARG A 62 1.68 -6.79 10.10
CA ARG A 62 2.01 -7.83 11.08
C ARG A 62 3.52 -7.94 11.31
N GLU A 63 4.32 -7.88 10.25
CA GLU A 63 5.78 -7.86 10.35
C GLU A 63 6.30 -6.64 11.11
N LEU A 64 5.80 -5.45 10.81
CA LEU A 64 6.15 -4.22 11.54
C LEU A 64 5.77 -4.31 13.01
N HIS A 65 4.60 -4.87 13.33
CA HIS A 65 4.20 -5.08 14.71
C HIS A 65 5.12 -6.07 15.43
N ALA A 66 5.48 -7.18 14.78
CA ALA A 66 6.42 -8.17 15.32
C ALA A 66 7.82 -7.57 15.55
N LEU A 67 8.32 -6.76 14.61
CA LEU A 67 9.62 -6.11 14.73
C LEU A 67 9.64 -5.08 15.87
N ARG A 68 8.57 -4.29 16.01
CA ARG A 68 8.40 -3.36 17.15
C ARG A 68 8.29 -4.10 18.50
N GLY A 69 7.62 -5.25 18.51
CA GLY A 69 7.58 -6.12 19.69
C GLY A 69 8.96 -6.67 20.07
N GLN A 70 9.81 -6.95 19.09
CA GLN A 70 11.20 -7.39 19.33
C GLN A 70 12.08 -6.25 19.86
N THR A 71 11.96 -5.04 19.31
CA THR A 71 12.74 -3.89 19.81
C THR A 71 12.34 -3.47 21.24
N GLY A 72 11.09 -3.72 21.66
CA GLY A 72 10.63 -3.50 23.02
C GLY A 72 10.99 -4.61 24.03
N LYS A 73 11.36 -5.81 23.56
CA LYS A 73 11.74 -6.96 24.40
C LYS A 73 13.26 -7.12 24.59
N ALA A 74 14.07 -6.27 23.95
CA ALA A 74 15.45 -6.13 24.35
C ALA A 74 15.44 -5.52 25.76
N ASP A 75 15.63 -6.38 26.75
CA ASP A 75 15.80 -6.08 28.18
C ASP A 75 17.04 -5.17 28.35
N LYS A 76 16.91 -3.91 27.93
CA LYS A 76 17.92 -2.90 28.15
C LYS A 76 17.77 -2.50 29.59
N LYS A 77 18.73 -2.96 30.42
CA LYS A 77 18.90 -2.42 31.76
C LYS A 77 18.82 -0.90 31.65
N ALA A 78 17.80 -0.32 32.29
CA ALA A 78 17.63 1.11 32.30
C ALA A 78 18.93 1.74 32.81
N ASP A 79 19.50 2.65 32.03
CA ASP A 79 20.72 3.33 32.40
C ASP A 79 20.45 4.14 33.66
N SER A 80 21.06 3.76 34.78
CA SER A 80 20.82 4.37 36.10
C SER A 80 21.71 5.59 36.36
N ARG A 81 22.52 6.03 35.39
CA ARG A 81 23.42 7.16 35.57
C ARG A 81 22.64 8.47 35.42
N GLU A 82 23.02 9.48 36.19
CA GLU A 82 22.39 10.80 36.18
C GLU A 82 23.06 11.76 35.19
N ALA A 83 24.31 11.48 34.81
CA ALA A 83 25.06 12.24 33.84
C ALA A 83 26.07 11.37 33.07
N LEU A 84 26.34 11.76 31.82
CA LEU A 84 27.32 11.12 30.95
C LEU A 84 28.11 12.17 30.17
N LEU A 85 29.38 11.88 29.91
CA LEU A 85 30.11 12.54 28.84
C LEU A 85 29.81 11.79 27.54
N VAL A 86 29.33 12.52 26.53
CA VAL A 86 28.89 11.97 25.25
C VAL A 86 29.54 12.74 24.11
N ARG A 87 29.92 12.06 23.02
CA ARG A 87 30.33 12.70 21.76
C ARG A 87 29.96 11.84 20.55
N ALA A 88 29.91 12.47 19.38
CA ALA A 88 29.89 11.76 18.11
C ALA A 88 31.32 11.35 17.70
N ALA A 89 31.42 10.38 16.80
CA ALA A 89 32.69 9.96 16.23
C ALA A 89 33.39 11.14 15.52
N LYS A 90 34.73 11.10 15.46
CA LYS A 90 35.55 12.18 14.89
C LYS A 90 35.08 12.63 13.51
N GLY A 91 34.85 13.93 13.34
CA GLY A 91 34.38 14.53 12.08
C GLY A 91 32.91 14.28 11.76
N LYS A 92 32.12 13.77 12.71
CA LYS A 92 30.67 13.57 12.55
C LYS A 92 29.90 14.48 13.48
N GLU A 93 28.68 14.79 13.05
CA GLU A 93 27.66 15.44 13.85
C GLU A 93 26.42 14.56 13.90
N LEU A 94 25.80 14.45 15.07
CA LEU A 94 24.65 13.58 15.28
C LEU A 94 23.65 14.20 16.24
N TRP A 95 22.40 14.32 15.80
CA TRP A 95 21.28 14.72 16.65
C TRP A 95 20.66 13.54 17.35
N ARG A 96 20.64 13.53 18.69
CA ARG A 96 19.89 12.54 19.49
C ARG A 96 19.24 13.19 20.69
N GLY A 97 17.97 12.84 20.93
CA GLY A 97 17.23 13.37 22.08
C GLY A 97 17.08 14.90 22.08
N GLY A 98 17.15 15.57 20.92
CA GLY A 98 17.12 17.03 20.85
C GLY A 98 18.46 17.72 21.16
N VAL A 99 19.55 16.95 21.30
CA VAL A 99 20.91 17.47 21.52
C VAL A 99 21.78 17.15 20.29
N LEU A 100 22.59 18.11 19.88
CA LEU A 100 23.59 17.95 18.82
C LEU A 100 24.93 17.50 19.42
N PHE A 101 25.40 16.33 19.02
CA PHE A 101 26.72 15.80 19.36
C PHE A 101 27.69 16.01 18.21
N ASN A 102 28.84 16.60 18.50
CA ASN A 102 29.99 16.71 17.59
C ASN A 102 31.15 15.88 18.15
N ASP A 103 32.38 16.12 17.68
CA ASP A 103 33.57 15.37 18.12
C ASP A 103 34.09 15.77 19.52
N GLN A 104 33.46 16.76 20.17
CA GLN A 104 33.79 17.21 21.52
C GLN A 104 32.95 16.47 22.57
N TRP A 105 33.61 16.11 23.68
CA TRP A 105 32.93 15.57 24.85
C TRP A 105 32.07 16.63 25.49
N GLN A 106 30.78 16.36 25.63
CA GLN A 106 29.82 17.22 26.33
C GLN A 106 29.14 16.45 27.45
N THR A 107 28.93 17.11 28.59
CA THR A 107 28.19 16.54 29.71
C THR A 107 26.70 16.65 29.44
N VAL A 108 26.02 15.51 29.43
CA VAL A 108 24.57 15.41 29.30
C VAL A 108 24.02 14.96 30.64
N LYS A 109 23.13 15.73 31.24
CA LYS A 109 22.42 15.33 32.46
C LYS A 109 21.05 14.77 32.11
N ARG A 110 20.70 13.65 32.71
CA ARG A 110 19.41 12.97 32.56
C ARG A 110 18.24 13.89 32.87
N ALA A 111 18.33 14.65 33.97
CA ALA A 111 17.29 15.59 34.38
C ALA A 111 17.07 16.75 33.39
N GLU A 112 18.09 17.15 32.63
CA GLU A 112 18.00 18.25 31.66
C GLU A 112 17.38 17.81 30.33
N VAL A 113 17.71 16.61 29.85
CA VAL A 113 17.20 16.09 28.58
C VAL A 113 15.88 15.32 28.72
N GLY A 114 15.61 14.77 29.91
CA GLY A 114 14.46 13.94 30.22
C GLY A 114 14.60 12.49 29.76
N GLU A 115 13.79 11.59 30.35
CA GLU A 115 13.89 10.12 30.19
C GLU A 115 13.87 9.64 28.72
N THR A 116 12.98 10.21 27.91
CA THR A 116 12.85 9.81 26.50
C THR A 116 14.09 10.19 25.68
N ALA A 117 14.66 11.37 25.93
CA ALA A 117 15.87 11.80 25.24
C ALA A 117 17.08 11.03 25.75
N TRP A 118 17.17 10.82 27.07
CA TRP A 118 18.19 10.01 27.71
C TRP A 118 18.27 8.62 27.11
N ALA A 119 17.13 7.90 27.03
CA ALA A 119 17.05 6.58 26.43
C ALA A 119 17.54 6.59 24.97
N ARG A 120 17.18 7.60 24.17
CA ARG A 120 17.65 7.73 22.77
C ARG A 120 19.15 7.97 22.67
N ILE A 121 19.73 8.70 23.61
CA ILE A 121 21.17 8.99 23.65
C ILE A 121 21.94 7.74 24.09
N THR A 122 21.46 7.02 25.11
CA THR A 122 22.08 5.77 25.58
C THR A 122 21.87 4.59 24.63
N ASP A 123 20.86 4.65 23.78
CA ASP A 123 20.58 3.61 22.79
C ASP A 123 21.35 3.80 21.48
N GLU A 124 21.92 4.97 21.25
CA GLU A 124 22.60 5.27 19.99
C GLU A 124 24.00 4.62 19.94
N PRO A 125 24.23 3.66 19.03
CA PRO A 125 25.54 3.02 18.88
C PRO A 125 26.61 3.94 18.28
N ALA A 126 26.23 4.98 17.51
CA ALA A 126 27.18 5.91 16.91
C ALA A 126 27.69 6.99 17.90
N LEU A 127 27.16 7.04 19.13
CA LEU A 127 27.64 7.94 20.18
C LEU A 127 28.61 7.21 21.11
N GLU A 128 29.79 7.79 21.27
CA GLU A 128 30.75 7.40 22.29
C GLU A 128 30.33 7.99 23.63
N ARG A 129 30.43 7.21 24.71
CA ARG A 129 29.94 7.56 26.04
C ARG A 129 30.91 7.10 27.11
N LYS A 130 31.11 7.91 28.14
CA LYS A 130 31.84 7.56 29.36
C LYS A 130 31.19 8.21 30.58
N GLU A 131 31.54 7.73 31.78
CA GLU A 131 31.08 8.34 33.02
C GLU A 131 31.49 9.81 33.09
N ALA A 132 30.58 10.65 33.57
CA ALA A 132 30.91 12.02 33.95
C ALA A 132 31.61 11.99 35.31
N GLU A 133 32.72 12.72 35.43
CA GLU A 133 33.45 12.92 36.70
C GLU A 133 32.67 13.81 37.68
#